data_AF-A0A521T772-F1
#
_entry.id   AF-A0A521T772-F1
#
_cell.length_a   1.000
_cell.length_b   1.000
_cell.length_c   1.000
_cell.angle_alpha   90.00
_cell.angle_beta   90.00
_cell.angle_gamma   90.00
#
_symmetry.space_group_name_H-M   'P 1'
#
loop_
_entity.id
_entity.type
_entity.pdbx_description
1 polymer ?
#
loop_
_entity_poly.entity_id
_entity_poly.type
_entity_poly.pdbx_seq_one_letter_code
_entity_poly.pdbx_strand_id
1 'polypeptide(L)'
;LDPDFHSKVKEGDFILSGRNFGCGSSREHAPIALSHSGIKAVLALSFARIFYRNAVDGAFLLPIEIEEDAYSNISEGDEIDIDIRSNEIKNLTKNKTYKMKPFSEIIGKIIEAGGLFKYKPD
;
A
#
# COMPACT_ATOMS: atom_id res chain seq x y z
N LEU A 1 0.82 -16.74 -9.10
CA LEU A 1 0.74 -17.02 -7.66
C LEU A 1 -0.69 -17.37 -7.26
N ASP A 2 -1.70 -16.61 -7.70
CA ASP A 2 -3.12 -17.00 -7.59
C ASP A 2 -3.88 -16.68 -8.90
N PRO A 3 -4.33 -17.67 -9.69
CA PRO A 3 -5.13 -17.43 -10.91
C PRO A 3 -6.49 -16.79 -10.64
N ASP A 4 -7.04 -17.02 -9.45
CA ASP A 4 -8.39 -16.60 -9.06
C ASP A 4 -8.39 -15.25 -8.34
N PHE A 5 -7.25 -14.57 -8.26
CA PHE A 5 -7.12 -13.27 -7.58
C PHE A 5 -8.19 -12.27 -8.06
N HIS A 6 -8.43 -12.21 -9.36
CA HIS A 6 -9.39 -11.30 -9.98
C HIS A 6 -10.84 -11.51 -9.52
N SER A 7 -11.21 -12.70 -9.04
CA SER A 7 -12.56 -13.01 -8.55
C SER A 7 -12.70 -12.84 -7.03
N LYS A 8 -11.57 -12.79 -6.31
CA LYS A 8 -11.52 -12.63 -4.85
C LYS A 8 -11.46 -11.16 -4.41
N VAL A 9 -10.74 -10.33 -5.17
CA VAL A 9 -10.53 -8.92 -4.82
C VAL A 9 -11.84 -8.14 -4.88
N LYS A 10 -12.03 -7.30 -3.87
CA LYS A 10 -13.11 -6.34 -3.78
C LYS A 10 -12.54 -4.92 -3.71
N GLU A 11 -13.39 -3.96 -4.04
CA GLU A 11 -13.06 -2.54 -3.88
C GLU A 11 -12.78 -2.24 -2.40
N GLY A 12 -11.60 -1.68 -2.13
CA GLY A 12 -11.17 -1.35 -0.76
C GLY A 12 -10.18 -2.34 -0.15
N ASP A 13 -9.92 -3.48 -0.81
CA ASP A 13 -8.99 -4.48 -0.32
C ASP A 13 -7.53 -3.96 -0.31
N PHE A 14 -6.68 -4.67 0.44
CA PHE A 14 -5.24 -4.44 0.51
C PHE A 14 -4.48 -5.73 0.21
N ILE A 15 -3.20 -5.59 -0.15
CA ILE A 15 -2.27 -6.72 -0.27
C ILE A 15 -1.32 -6.72 0.91
N LEU A 16 -1.10 -7.88 1.54
CA LEU A 16 -0.02 -8.09 2.50
C LEU A 16 1.13 -8.85 1.82
N SER A 17 2.36 -8.36 1.96
CA SER A 17 3.54 -8.99 1.38
C SER A 17 4.77 -8.90 2.29
N GLY A 18 5.73 -9.79 2.05
CA GLY A 18 7.04 -9.74 2.70
C GLY A 18 7.95 -8.64 2.10
N ARG A 19 9.26 -8.93 2.05
CA ARG A 19 10.29 -7.99 1.60
C ARG A 19 10.35 -7.88 0.08
N ASN A 20 10.74 -6.71 -0.40
CA ASN A 20 11.01 -6.41 -1.81
C ASN A 20 9.80 -6.60 -2.73
N PHE A 21 8.61 -6.15 -2.29
CA PHE A 21 7.40 -6.19 -3.12
C PHE A 21 7.56 -5.35 -4.39
N GLY A 22 7.03 -5.86 -5.50
CA GLY A 22 7.15 -5.21 -6.81
C GLY A 22 8.56 -5.31 -7.40
N CYS A 23 9.38 -6.27 -6.94
CA CYS A 23 10.68 -6.53 -7.54
C CYS A 23 10.55 -6.98 -9.00
N GLY A 24 11.39 -6.41 -9.86
CA GLY A 24 11.38 -6.67 -11.30
C GLY A 24 11.58 -5.41 -12.14
N SER A 25 11.40 -5.55 -13.45
CA SER A 25 11.54 -4.46 -14.42
C SER A 25 10.55 -3.31 -14.14
N SER A 26 10.93 -2.08 -14.49
CA SER A 26 10.16 -0.82 -14.35
C SER A 26 8.83 -0.81 -15.11
N ARG A 27 7.85 -1.59 -14.66
CA ARG A 27 6.51 -1.69 -15.26
C ARG A 27 5.54 -0.85 -14.44
N GLU A 28 5.31 0.39 -14.86
CA GLU A 28 4.29 1.28 -14.29
C GLU A 28 2.88 0.69 -14.35
N HIS A 29 2.63 -0.23 -15.29
CA HIS A 29 1.38 -0.98 -15.37
C HIS A 29 1.05 -1.78 -14.09
N ALA A 30 2.04 -2.18 -13.30
CA ALA A 30 1.81 -3.00 -12.11
C ALA A 30 0.99 -2.27 -11.01
N PRO A 31 1.41 -1.10 -10.49
CA PRO A 31 0.59 -0.37 -9.51
C PRO A 31 -0.76 0.10 -10.08
N ILE A 32 -0.82 0.43 -11.37
CA ILE A 32 -2.07 0.81 -12.05
C ILE A 32 -3.06 -0.35 -12.09
N ALA A 33 -2.60 -1.56 -12.45
CA ALA A 33 -3.45 -2.74 -12.52
C ALA A 33 -4.03 -3.11 -11.14
N LEU A 34 -3.23 -2.99 -10.07
CA LEU A 34 -3.68 -3.22 -8.70
C LEU A 34 -4.74 -2.20 -8.27
N SER A 35 -4.52 -0.93 -8.57
CA SER A 35 -5.49 0.13 -8.28
C SER A 35 -6.82 -0.12 -8.98
N HIS A 36 -6.79 -0.47 -10.28
CA HIS A 36 -7.99 -0.77 -11.06
C HIS A 36 -8.67 -2.10 -10.68
N SER A 37 -7.97 -3.04 -10.04
CA SER A 37 -8.63 -4.22 -9.48
C SER A 37 -9.38 -3.93 -8.18
N GLY A 38 -9.24 -2.70 -7.63
CA GLY A 38 -9.90 -2.28 -6.39
C GLY A 38 -9.00 -2.27 -5.16
N ILE A 39 -7.72 -2.63 -5.31
CA ILE A 39 -6.75 -2.57 -4.21
C ILE A 39 -6.39 -1.12 -3.91
N LYS A 40 -6.54 -0.70 -2.65
CA LYS A 40 -6.20 0.67 -2.21
C LYS A 40 -4.80 0.79 -1.63
N ALA A 41 -4.30 -0.28 -1.01
CA ALA A 41 -3.00 -0.27 -0.35
C ALA A 41 -2.24 -1.59 -0.50
N VAL A 42 -0.93 -1.51 -0.42
CA VAL A 42 -0.06 -2.66 -0.20
C VAL A 42 0.68 -2.42 1.11
N LEU A 43 0.58 -3.39 2.02
CA LEU A 43 1.32 -3.48 3.26
C LEU A 43 2.50 -4.43 3.02
N ALA A 44 3.73 -3.94 3.11
CA ALA A 44 4.91 -4.79 2.90
C ALA A 44 6.06 -4.48 3.85
N LEU A 45 6.92 -5.48 4.11
CA LEU A 45 8.14 -5.27 4.90
C LEU A 45 9.13 -4.34 4.19
N SER A 46 9.15 -4.37 2.85
CA SER A 46 9.86 -3.41 2.02
C SER A 46 9.39 -3.46 0.57
N PHE A 47 9.62 -2.38 -0.17
CA PHE A 47 9.30 -2.29 -1.60
C PHE A 47 10.56 -2.20 -2.45
N ALA A 48 10.46 -2.70 -3.68
CA ALA A 48 11.42 -2.36 -4.71
C ALA A 48 11.33 -0.86 -5.04
N ARG A 49 12.48 -0.17 -5.08
CA ARG A 49 12.56 1.30 -5.21
C ARG A 49 11.75 1.86 -6.37
N ILE A 50 11.77 1.18 -7.53
CA ILE A 50 11.05 1.63 -8.73
C ILE A 50 9.54 1.46 -8.56
N PHE A 51 9.10 0.33 -8.01
CA PHE A 51 7.69 0.10 -7.75
C PHE A 51 7.13 1.14 -6.78
N TYR A 52 7.84 1.38 -5.67
CA TYR A 52 7.46 2.36 -4.66
C TYR A 52 7.26 3.75 -5.26
N ARG A 53 8.25 4.21 -6.05
CA ARG A 53 8.17 5.51 -6.73
C ARG A 53 6.96 5.59 -7.65
N ASN A 54 6.76 4.59 -8.52
CA ASN A 54 5.65 4.61 -9.48
C ASN A 54 4.27 4.58 -8.79
N ALA A 55 4.15 3.88 -7.65
CA ALA A 55 2.92 3.88 -6.85
C ALA A 55 2.61 5.25 -6.25
N VAL A 56 3.63 5.90 -5.66
CA VAL A 56 3.52 7.25 -5.08
C VAL A 56 3.26 8.31 -6.15
N ASP A 57 4.04 8.32 -7.23
CA ASP A 57 3.95 9.35 -8.29
C ASP A 57 2.57 9.38 -8.94
N GLY A 58 1.95 8.22 -9.11
CA GLY A 58 0.58 8.11 -9.61
C GLY A 58 -0.51 8.30 -8.55
N ALA A 59 -0.16 8.21 -7.25
CA ALA A 59 -1.08 8.03 -6.13
C ALA A 59 -2.21 7.01 -6.39
N PHE A 60 -1.92 6.01 -7.22
CA PHE A 60 -2.89 4.97 -7.58
C PHE A 60 -3.07 3.96 -6.45
N LEU A 61 -2.02 3.78 -5.64
CA LEU A 61 -1.87 2.71 -4.67
C LEU A 61 -0.97 3.21 -3.54
N LEU A 62 -1.33 2.95 -2.29
CA LEU A 62 -0.51 3.32 -1.13
C LEU A 62 0.54 2.23 -0.84
N PRO A 63 1.86 2.47 -1.01
CA PRO A 63 2.89 1.52 -0.65
C PRO A 63 3.31 1.74 0.80
N ILE A 64 2.67 1.04 1.73
CA ILE A 64 2.85 1.24 3.16
C ILE A 64 3.87 0.22 3.69
N GLU A 65 4.99 0.72 4.20
CA GLU A 65 5.98 -0.13 4.84
C GLU A 65 5.56 -0.46 6.28
N ILE A 66 5.61 -1.74 6.63
CA ILE A 66 5.24 -2.27 7.94
C ILE A 66 6.42 -2.99 8.59
N GLU A 67 6.32 -3.20 9.90
CA GLU A 67 7.27 -4.00 10.66
C GLU A 67 6.87 -5.49 10.71
N GLU A 68 7.81 -6.35 11.13
CA GLU A 68 7.61 -7.82 11.22
C GLU A 68 6.42 -8.22 12.11
N ASP A 69 6.12 -7.42 13.14
CA ASP A 69 4.97 -7.65 14.02
C ASP A 69 3.64 -7.55 13.25
N ALA A 70 3.47 -6.49 12.45
CA ALA A 70 2.27 -6.36 11.61
C ALA A 70 2.20 -7.47 10.56
N TYR A 71 3.32 -7.77 9.90
CA TYR A 71 3.39 -8.80 8.87
C TYR A 71 3.02 -10.20 9.39
N SER A 72 3.46 -10.53 10.60
CA SER A 72 3.21 -11.83 11.21
C SER A 72 1.81 -11.99 11.79
N ASN A 73 1.12 -10.87 12.11
CA ASN A 73 -0.17 -10.91 12.80
C ASN A 73 -1.36 -10.54 11.91
N ILE A 74 -1.16 -9.87 10.77
CA ILE A 74 -2.22 -9.59 9.79
C ILE A 74 -2.39 -10.81 8.89
N SER A 75 -3.62 -11.17 8.57
CA SER A 75 -3.95 -12.35 7.76
C SER A 75 -5.00 -12.03 6.70
N GLU A 76 -5.09 -12.88 5.69
CA GLU A 76 -6.17 -12.80 4.70
C GLU A 76 -7.54 -12.83 5.39
N GLY A 77 -8.43 -11.91 5.00
CA GLY A 77 -9.76 -11.76 5.58
C GLY A 77 -9.83 -10.85 6.83
N ASP A 78 -8.70 -10.35 7.33
CA ASP A 78 -8.73 -9.32 8.38
C ASP A 78 -9.22 -7.97 7.81
N GLU A 79 -10.07 -7.29 8.57
CA GLU A 79 -10.50 -5.93 8.28
C GLU A 79 -9.52 -4.94 8.91
N ILE A 80 -8.94 -4.08 8.07
CA ILE A 80 -7.89 -3.15 8.47
C ILE A 80 -8.35 -1.71 8.21
N ASP A 81 -8.20 -0.86 9.22
CA ASP A 81 -8.30 0.60 9.10
C ASP A 81 -6.89 1.21 9.09
N ILE A 82 -6.63 2.10 8.14
CA ILE A 82 -5.31 2.68 7.88
C ILE A 82 -5.40 4.18 8.07
N ASP A 83 -4.75 4.71 9.09
CA ASP A 83 -4.64 6.13 9.33
C ASP A 83 -3.23 6.63 9.02
N ILE A 84 -3.11 7.26 7.85
CA ILE A 84 -1.85 7.83 7.35
C ILE A 84 -1.39 9.01 8.21
N ARG A 85 -2.32 9.76 8.83
CA ARG A 85 -1.98 10.95 9.64
C ARG A 85 -1.35 10.55 10.96
N SER A 86 -1.88 9.50 11.60
CA SER A 86 -1.31 8.96 12.83
C SER A 86 -0.22 7.91 12.60
N ASN A 87 -0.02 7.45 11.35
CA ASN A 87 0.87 6.35 10.97
C ASN A 87 0.52 5.03 11.68
N GLU A 88 -0.79 4.77 11.82
CA GLU A 88 -1.32 3.60 12.50
C GLU A 88 -2.12 2.69 11.56
N ILE A 89 -2.04 1.40 11.81
CA ILE A 89 -2.82 0.35 11.16
C ILE A 89 -3.61 -0.37 12.24
N LYS A 90 -4.93 -0.30 12.20
CA LYS A 90 -5.81 -0.96 13.16
C LYS A 90 -6.44 -2.17 12.51
N ASN A 91 -6.15 -3.35 13.04
CA ASN A 91 -6.85 -4.57 12.70
C ASN A 91 -8.14 -4.66 13.53
N LEU A 92 -9.27 -4.42 12.87
CA LEU A 92 -10.59 -4.37 13.48
C LEU A 92 -11.06 -5.78 13.90
N THR A 93 -10.68 -6.80 13.13
CA THR A 93 -11.02 -8.21 13.42
C THR A 93 -10.35 -8.72 14.68
N LYS A 94 -9.08 -8.33 14.91
CA LYS A 94 -8.26 -8.79 16.05
C LYS A 94 -8.15 -7.77 17.17
N ASN A 95 -8.74 -6.57 16.99
CA ASN A 95 -8.64 -5.43 17.89
C ASN A 95 -7.18 -5.12 18.30
N LYS A 96 -6.28 -5.11 17.32
CA LYS A 96 -4.84 -4.82 17.50
C LYS A 96 -4.43 -3.63 16.64
N THR A 97 -3.48 -2.85 17.14
CA THR A 97 -2.92 -1.71 16.41
C THR A 97 -1.44 -1.95 16.14
N TYR A 98 -1.01 -1.63 14.92
CA TYR A 98 0.36 -1.70 14.46
C TYR A 98 0.82 -0.33 13.98
N LYS A 99 2.14 -0.14 13.94
CA LYS A 99 2.74 1.06 13.35
C LYS A 99 3.10 0.80 11.90
N MET A 100 2.85 1.78 11.05
CA MET A 100 3.50 1.85 9.74
C MET A 100 4.72 2.77 9.80
N LYS A 101 5.64 2.62 8.86
CA LYS A 101 6.67 3.64 8.67
C LYS A 101 6.04 4.89 8.07
N PRO A 102 6.33 6.07 8.63
CA PRO A 102 5.76 7.29 8.13
C PRO A 102 6.22 7.57 6.70
N PHE A 103 5.30 8.08 5.88
CA PHE A 103 5.70 8.71 4.63
C PHE A 103 6.53 9.97 4.94
N SER A 104 7.51 10.26 4.10
CA SER A 104 8.16 11.57 4.17
C SER A 104 7.13 12.66 3.87
N GLU A 105 7.34 13.87 4.39
CA GLU A 105 6.37 14.98 4.22
C GLU A 105 6.00 15.20 2.75
N ILE A 106 6.99 15.14 1.85
CA ILE A 106 6.74 15.33 0.42
C ILE A 106 5.89 14.20 -0.19
N ILE A 107 6.12 12.95 0.22
CA ILE A 107 5.33 11.80 -0.24
C ILE A 107 3.90 11.91 0.30
N GLY A 108 3.73 12.29 1.58
CA GLY A 108 2.42 12.55 2.16
C GLY A 108 1.65 13.60 1.37
N LYS A 109 2.27 14.73 1.05
CA LYS A 109 1.67 15.79 0.22
C LYS A 109 1.29 15.31 -1.20
N ILE A 110 2.13 14.49 -1.83
CA ILE A 110 1.85 13.92 -3.16
C ILE A 110 0.63 12.99 -3.12
N ILE A 111 0.56 12.13 -2.10
CA ILE A 111 -0.56 11.21 -1.89
C ILE A 111 -1.85 11.99 -1.63
N GLU A 112 -1.82 12.99 -0.75
CA GLU A 112 -2.97 13.86 -0.46
C GLU A 112 -3.45 14.64 -1.69
N ALA A 113 -2.52 15.08 -2.55
CA ALA A 113 -2.85 15.72 -3.82
C ALA A 113 -3.46 14.75 -4.86
N GLY A 114 -3.44 13.44 -4.58
CA GLY A 114 -3.90 12.40 -5.51
C GLY A 114 -2.97 12.23 -6.72
N GLY A 115 -1.66 12.41 -6.51
CA GLY A 115 -0.60 12.11 -7.46
C GLY A 115 0.35 13.28 -7.69
N LEU A 116 1.56 12.96 -8.17
CA LEU A 116 2.64 13.93 -8.40
C LEU A 116 2.24 14.99 -9.43
N PHE A 117 1.48 14.62 -10.46
CA PHE A 117 1.00 15.57 -11.47
C PHE A 117 -0.01 16.59 -10.93
N LYS A 118 -0.70 16.26 -9.83
CA LYS A 118 -1.66 17.15 -9.16
C LYS A 118 -1.02 17.94 -8.03
N TYR A 119 0.13 17.47 -7.52
CA TYR A 119 0.92 18.18 -6.53
C TYR A 119 1.49 19.47 -7.12
N LYS A 120 1.20 20.60 -6.47
CA LYS A 120 1.83 21.89 -6.77
C LYS A 120 2.74 22.25 -5.59
N PRO A 121 4.07 22.35 -5.81
CA PRO A 121 4.94 22.89 -4.77
C PRO A 121 4.58 24.36 -4.53
N ASP A 122 4.62 24.74 -3.25
CA ASP A 122 4.41 26.12 -2.77
C ASP A 122 5.47 27.09 -3.35
#